data_AF-A0A024FJC0-F1
#
_entry.id   AF-A0A024FJC0-F1
#
_cell.length_a   1.000
_cell.length_b   1.000
_cell.length_c   1.000
_cell.angle_alpha   90.00
_cell.angle_beta   90.00
_cell.angle_gamma   90.00
#
_symmetry.space_group_name_H-M   'P 1'
#
loop_
_entity.id
_entity.type
_entity.pdbx_description
1 polymer ?
#
loop_
_entity_poly.entity_id
_entity_poly.type
_entity_poly.pdbx_seq_one_letter_code
_entity_poly.pdbx_strand_id
1 'polypeptide(L)'
;MYKHQPLRVYPDWQVLYNQFYEIDEITQENIEWVDTDFQLKLYSKLRNQFIAMWWTPTLDVNGYYHIEVRPALEVYCSKTKSMDLKFEKIHTVFESRDRLEIVEKLEEDLMWKLPHYEDPRILKGPGLVDQPSESYRIDLEENGFNEKLMNNILLNGNKKVQNIALLHPDLNRNIILRFKEESPFLKVQKRAAHLLTNKKYKL
;
A
#
# COMPACT_ATOMS: atom_id res chain seq x y z
N MET A 1 -3.79 36.34 12.38
CA MET A 1 -3.20 34.99 12.36
C MET A 1 -4.36 34.02 12.26
N TYR A 2 -4.43 33.22 11.20
CA TYR A 2 -5.52 32.26 11.03
C TYR A 2 -5.40 31.13 12.06
N LYS A 3 -6.55 30.64 12.50
CA LYS A 3 -6.64 29.52 13.43
C LYS A 3 -6.55 28.21 12.64
N HIS A 4 -5.88 27.20 13.19
CA HIS A 4 -5.90 25.87 12.60
C HIS A 4 -7.31 25.27 12.64
N GLN A 5 -7.67 24.57 11.57
CA GLN A 5 -8.88 23.78 11.51
C GLN A 5 -8.86 22.70 12.60
N PRO A 6 -9.85 22.66 13.51
CA PRO A 6 -10.01 21.51 14.39
C PRO A 6 -10.25 20.23 13.58
N LEU A 7 -9.47 19.20 13.87
CA LEU A 7 -9.62 17.86 13.30
C LEU A 7 -9.55 16.80 14.42
N ARG A 8 -10.49 15.85 14.40
CA ARG A 8 -10.45 14.62 15.18
C ARG A 8 -9.46 13.65 14.53
N VAL A 9 -8.24 13.64 15.03
CA VAL A 9 -7.20 12.71 14.58
C VAL A 9 -7.34 11.39 15.32
N TYR A 10 -7.56 10.30 14.57
CA TYR A 10 -7.67 8.97 15.15
C TYR A 10 -6.31 8.43 15.62
N PRO A 11 -6.25 7.60 16.68
CA PRO A 11 -4.99 7.25 17.35
C PRO A 11 -3.92 6.59 16.47
N ASP A 12 -4.33 5.93 15.37
CA ASP A 12 -3.41 5.28 14.45
C ASP A 12 -2.79 6.22 13.41
N TRP A 13 -3.28 7.47 13.32
CA TRP A 13 -2.81 8.47 12.38
C TRP A 13 -1.79 9.41 13.01
N GLN A 14 -0.64 9.51 12.36
CA GLN A 14 0.40 10.48 12.66
C GLN A 14 0.24 11.70 11.77
N VAL A 15 0.17 12.89 12.38
CA VAL A 15 0.23 14.16 11.65
C VAL A 15 1.68 14.46 11.30
N LEU A 16 2.00 14.45 10.01
CA LEU A 16 3.34 14.75 9.50
C LEU A 16 3.49 16.22 9.12
N TYR A 17 2.38 16.86 8.74
CA TYR A 17 2.33 18.28 8.38
C TYR A 17 0.90 18.80 8.54
N ASN A 18 0.72 20.01 9.06
CA ASN A 18 -0.59 20.65 9.20
C ASN A 18 -0.50 22.18 9.10
N GLN A 19 -0.98 22.70 7.98
CA GLN A 19 -1.32 24.11 7.73
C GLN A 19 -2.76 24.23 7.22
N PHE A 20 -3.63 23.30 7.59
CA PHE A 20 -5.05 23.41 7.28
C PHE A 20 -5.69 24.40 8.25
N TYR A 21 -6.08 25.57 7.74
CA TYR A 21 -6.65 26.66 8.52
C TYR A 21 -8.18 26.70 8.41
N GLU A 22 -8.80 27.23 9.46
CA GLU A 22 -10.23 27.52 9.53
C GLU A 22 -10.52 28.80 8.72
N ILE A 23 -10.66 28.66 7.40
CA ILE A 23 -10.97 29.74 6.46
C ILE A 23 -12.23 29.33 5.69
N ASP A 24 -13.31 30.08 5.87
CA ASP A 24 -14.62 29.76 5.25
C ASP A 24 -14.76 30.33 3.83
N GLU A 25 -14.15 31.49 3.58
CA GLU A 25 -14.16 32.14 2.27
C GLU A 25 -12.74 32.41 1.79
N ILE A 26 -12.44 31.94 0.58
CA ILE A 26 -11.14 32.11 -0.04
C ILE A 26 -11.19 33.30 -0.98
N THR A 27 -10.32 34.26 -0.73
CA THR A 27 -10.24 35.56 -1.40
C THR A 27 -8.81 35.82 -1.86
N GLN A 28 -8.63 36.85 -2.69
CA GLN A 28 -7.29 37.24 -3.15
C GLN A 28 -6.36 37.67 -2.00
N GLU A 29 -6.92 38.12 -0.88
CA GLU A 29 -6.15 38.56 0.28
C GLU A 29 -5.64 37.39 1.14
N ASN A 30 -6.24 36.20 1.01
CA ASN A 30 -5.93 35.05 1.86
C ASN A 30 -5.51 33.78 1.10
N ILE A 31 -5.53 33.80 -0.23
CA ILE A 31 -5.20 32.63 -1.07
C ILE A 31 -3.83 32.04 -0.74
N GLU A 32 -2.82 32.87 -0.42
CA GLU A 32 -1.47 32.41 -0.06
C GLU A 32 -1.41 31.53 1.20
N TRP A 33 -2.40 31.63 2.09
CA TRP A 33 -2.48 30.80 3.29
C TRP A 33 -3.05 29.41 3.02
N VAL A 34 -3.74 29.27 1.89
CA VAL A 34 -4.43 28.06 1.46
C VAL A 34 -3.58 27.38 0.38
N ASP A 35 -3.03 28.15 -0.54
CA ASP A 35 -2.21 27.69 -1.64
C ASP A 35 -0.77 27.40 -1.22
N THR A 36 -0.60 26.22 -0.62
CA THR A 36 0.70 25.66 -0.21
C THR A 36 0.86 24.29 -0.86
N ASP A 37 2.11 23.84 -1.05
CA ASP A 37 2.41 22.52 -1.63
C ASP A 37 1.61 21.40 -0.96
N PHE A 38 1.41 21.52 0.36
CA PHE A 38 0.53 20.65 1.13
C PHE A 38 -0.04 21.42 2.31
N GLN A 39 -1.33 21.27 2.56
CA GLN A 39 -1.99 21.77 3.75
C GLN A 39 -2.07 20.72 4.86
N LEU A 40 -2.13 19.44 4.50
CA LEU A 40 -2.20 18.35 5.47
C LEU A 40 -1.48 17.12 4.94
N LYS A 41 -0.68 16.49 5.80
CA LYS A 41 -0.11 15.16 5.56
C LYS A 41 -0.35 14.28 6.78
N LEU A 42 -1.00 13.15 6.55
CA LEU A 42 -1.27 12.14 7.57
C LEU A 42 -0.71 10.80 7.13
N TYR A 43 -0.19 10.03 8.07
CA TYR A 43 0.30 8.67 7.83
C TYR A 43 -0.20 7.73 8.92
N SER A 44 -0.80 6.62 8.52
CA SER A 44 -1.10 5.52 9.42
C SER A 44 -0.19 4.34 9.12
N LYS A 45 0.76 4.09 10.02
CA LYS A 45 1.62 2.90 9.97
C LYS A 45 0.81 1.61 10.13
N LEU A 46 -0.24 1.66 10.96
CA LEU A 46 -1.10 0.50 11.18
C LEU A 46 -1.88 0.14 9.92
N ARG A 47 -2.29 1.13 9.12
CA ARG A 47 -3.06 0.92 7.89
C ARG A 47 -2.22 0.87 6.62
N ASN A 48 -0.94 1.22 6.66
CA ASN A 48 -0.08 1.44 5.48
C ASN A 48 -0.69 2.47 4.50
N GLN A 49 -1.27 3.55 5.04
CA GLN A 49 -1.98 4.55 4.25
C GLN A 49 -1.41 5.94 4.51
N PHE A 50 -1.33 6.74 3.47
CA PHE A 50 -0.92 8.14 3.51
C PHE A 50 -1.99 9.01 2.85
N ILE A 51 -2.33 10.10 3.54
CA ILE A 51 -3.26 11.11 3.06
C ILE A 51 -2.47 12.40 2.87
N ALA A 52 -2.62 13.00 1.71
CA ALA A 52 -2.16 14.36 1.45
C ALA A 52 -3.32 15.22 0.97
N MET A 53 -3.29 16.49 1.36
CA MET A 53 -4.27 17.48 0.94
C MET A 53 -3.58 18.79 0.59
N TRP A 54 -4.04 19.44 -0.47
CA TRP A 54 -3.60 20.76 -0.91
C TRP A 54 -4.73 21.49 -1.64
N TRP A 55 -4.51 22.77 -1.95
CA TRP A 55 -5.42 23.55 -2.76
C TRP A 55 -5.02 23.51 -4.22
N THR A 56 -6.00 23.41 -5.12
CA THR A 56 -5.75 23.40 -6.56
C THR A 56 -6.94 24.02 -7.31
N PRO A 57 -6.73 24.75 -8.41
CA PRO A 57 -5.44 25.18 -8.94
C PRO A 57 -4.70 26.16 -8.03
N THR A 58 -3.38 26.19 -8.16
CA THR A 58 -2.49 27.13 -7.45
C THR A 58 -2.91 28.58 -7.72
N LEU A 59 -2.97 29.38 -6.67
CA LEU A 59 -3.37 30.79 -6.61
C LEU A 59 -4.77 31.10 -7.19
N ASP A 60 -5.66 30.11 -7.28
CA ASP A 60 -7.04 30.32 -7.76
C ASP A 60 -8.04 30.37 -6.59
N VAL A 61 -8.67 31.53 -6.38
CA VAL A 61 -9.72 31.71 -5.37
C VAL A 61 -10.97 30.85 -5.61
N ASN A 62 -11.14 30.37 -6.84
CA ASN A 62 -12.22 29.46 -7.25
C ASN A 62 -11.76 28.00 -7.33
N GLY A 63 -10.55 27.69 -6.85
CA GLY A 63 -10.09 26.32 -6.70
C GLY A 63 -10.87 25.52 -5.65
N TYR A 64 -10.29 24.40 -5.27
CA TYR A 64 -10.85 23.47 -4.30
C TYR A 64 -9.72 22.77 -3.54
N TYR A 65 -10.08 22.21 -2.39
CA TYR A 65 -9.23 21.27 -1.69
C TYR A 65 -9.21 19.95 -2.43
N HIS A 66 -8.03 19.42 -2.68
CA HIS A 66 -7.79 18.14 -3.30
C HIS A 66 -7.13 17.22 -2.27
N ILE A 67 -7.76 16.07 -2.03
CA ILE A 67 -7.26 15.01 -1.16
C ILE A 67 -6.86 13.82 -2.01
N GLU A 68 -5.66 13.32 -1.78
CA GLU A 68 -5.22 12.03 -2.29
C GLU A 68 -4.91 11.05 -1.17
N VAL A 69 -5.31 9.80 -1.39
CA VAL A 69 -4.94 8.67 -0.55
C VAL A 69 -4.15 7.67 -1.37
N ARG A 70 -3.01 7.28 -0.82
CA ARG A 70 -2.10 6.32 -1.44
C ARG A 70 -1.53 5.37 -0.38
N PRO A 71 -1.23 4.12 -0.75
CA PRO A 71 -0.54 3.23 0.15
C PRO A 71 0.87 3.75 0.43
N ALA A 72 1.31 3.62 1.67
CA ALA A 72 2.64 4.00 2.12
C ALA A 72 3.31 2.80 2.77
N LEU A 73 4.35 2.32 2.10
CA LEU A 73 5.07 1.10 2.46
C LEU A 73 6.43 1.46 3.02
N GLU A 74 6.75 0.95 4.21
CA GLU A 74 8.07 1.19 4.77
C GLU A 74 9.15 0.46 3.96
N VAL A 75 10.29 1.10 3.76
CA VAL A 75 11.47 0.56 3.08
C VAL A 75 12.67 0.81 3.98
N TYR A 76 13.37 -0.26 4.36
CA TYR A 76 14.61 -0.13 5.11
C TYR A 76 15.76 0.24 4.18
N CYS A 77 16.38 1.40 4.41
CA CYS A 77 17.56 1.83 3.69
C CYS A 77 18.82 1.41 4.45
N SER A 78 19.58 0.46 3.90
CA SER A 78 20.80 -0.05 4.53
C SER A 78 21.92 0.99 4.64
N LYS A 79 21.95 1.98 3.74
CA LYS A 79 22.97 3.05 3.72
C LYS A 79 22.79 4.02 4.88
N THR A 80 21.55 4.48 5.10
CA THR A 80 21.20 5.45 6.15
C THR A 80 20.81 4.78 7.47
N LYS A 81 20.59 3.46 7.45
CA LYS A 81 20.05 2.67 8.57
C LYS A 81 18.71 3.24 9.08
N SER A 82 17.92 3.80 8.17
CA SER A 82 16.60 4.39 8.44
C SER A 82 15.48 3.64 7.73
N MET A 83 14.26 3.87 8.22
CA MET A 83 13.04 3.48 7.52
C MET A 83 12.55 4.69 6.72
N ASP A 84 12.42 4.52 5.41
CA ASP A 84 11.84 5.50 4.52
C ASP A 84 10.44 5.03 4.09
N LEU A 85 9.63 5.95 3.56
CA LEU A 85 8.32 5.62 2.98
C LEU A 85 8.41 5.56 1.46
N LYS A 86 7.99 4.45 0.88
CA LYS A 86 7.70 4.34 -0.55
C LYS A 86 6.19 4.41 -0.75
N PHE A 87 5.76 5.31 -1.62
CA PHE A 87 4.35 5.45 -1.96
C PHE A 87 4.00 4.61 -3.18
N GLU A 88 2.87 3.92 -3.11
CA GLU A 88 2.28 3.21 -4.25
C GLU A 88 1.23 4.08 -4.95
N LYS A 89 0.57 3.54 -5.98
CA LYS A 89 -0.40 4.26 -6.79
C LYS A 89 -1.56 4.81 -5.95
N ILE A 90 -2.01 6.01 -6.28
CA ILE A 90 -3.22 6.64 -5.73
C ILE A 90 -4.43 5.72 -5.98
N HIS A 91 -5.22 5.49 -4.94
CA HIS A 91 -6.46 4.71 -5.05
C HIS A 91 -7.72 5.50 -4.71
N THR A 92 -7.59 6.63 -4.00
CA THR A 92 -8.71 7.51 -3.68
C THR A 92 -8.31 8.96 -3.94
N VAL A 93 -9.21 9.68 -4.59
CA VAL A 93 -9.17 11.14 -4.79
C VAL A 93 -10.50 11.71 -4.32
N PHE A 94 -10.47 12.82 -3.62
CA PHE A 94 -11.66 13.58 -3.23
C PHE A 94 -11.39 15.07 -3.38
N GLU A 95 -12.36 15.79 -3.92
CA GLU A 95 -12.25 17.22 -4.22
C GLU A 95 -13.48 17.93 -3.68
N SER A 96 -13.28 19.02 -2.95
CA SER A 96 -14.37 19.90 -2.55
C SER A 96 -13.85 21.30 -2.26
N ARG A 97 -14.68 22.31 -2.52
CA ARG A 97 -14.43 23.68 -2.10
C ARG A 97 -14.92 23.92 -0.66
N ASP A 98 -15.82 23.09 -0.16
CA ASP A 98 -16.37 23.22 1.18
C ASP A 98 -15.41 22.62 2.22
N ARG A 99 -14.88 23.49 3.09
CA ARG A 99 -14.00 23.11 4.19
C ARG A 99 -14.64 22.08 5.12
N LEU A 100 -15.94 22.17 5.39
CA LEU A 100 -16.64 21.25 6.29
C LEU A 100 -16.82 19.88 5.66
N GLU A 101 -17.08 19.80 4.35
CA GLU A 101 -17.08 18.52 3.63
C GLU A 101 -15.70 17.86 3.67
N ILE A 102 -14.62 18.65 3.56
CA ILE A 102 -13.25 18.16 3.69
C ILE A 102 -12.98 17.61 5.09
N VAL A 103 -13.41 18.31 6.13
CA VAL A 103 -13.30 17.84 7.52
C VAL A 103 -14.06 16.54 7.72
N GLU A 104 -15.32 16.47 7.28
CA GLU A 104 -16.13 15.25 7.37
C GLU A 104 -15.47 14.10 6.61
N LYS A 105 -14.97 14.35 5.39
CA LYS A 105 -14.28 13.33 4.59
C LYS A 105 -13.05 12.79 5.30
N LEU A 106 -12.20 13.69 5.83
CA LEU A 106 -10.98 13.31 6.55
C LEU A 106 -11.30 12.49 7.80
N GLU A 107 -12.28 12.92 8.60
CA GLU A 107 -12.59 12.28 9.88
C GLU A 107 -13.38 10.98 9.72
N GLU A 108 -14.49 11.01 8.98
CA GLU A 108 -15.48 9.94 8.97
C GLU A 108 -15.16 8.87 7.92
N ASP A 109 -14.64 9.25 6.76
CA ASP A 109 -14.41 8.31 5.67
C ASP A 109 -12.97 7.83 5.60
N LEU A 110 -12.00 8.73 5.83
CA LEU A 110 -10.60 8.40 5.67
C LEU A 110 -9.98 7.92 6.98
N MET A 111 -9.91 8.76 8.01
CA MET A 111 -9.21 8.36 9.24
C MET A 111 -9.92 7.24 9.99
N TRP A 112 -11.26 7.23 9.97
CA TRP A 112 -12.06 6.20 10.63
C TRP A 112 -12.18 4.90 9.81
N LYS A 113 -12.72 4.98 8.59
CA LYS A 113 -13.20 3.82 7.82
C LYS A 113 -12.18 3.23 6.84
N LEU A 114 -11.10 3.93 6.49
CA LEU A 114 -10.20 3.48 5.44
C LEU A 114 -9.56 2.13 5.78
N PRO A 115 -9.63 1.10 4.91
CA PRO A 115 -9.12 -0.22 5.25
C PRO A 115 -7.59 -0.25 5.32
N HIS A 116 -7.07 -1.26 6.01
CA HIS A 116 -5.65 -1.60 5.96
C HIS A 116 -5.24 -1.98 4.53
N TYR A 117 -4.13 -1.45 4.06
CA TYR A 117 -3.48 -1.88 2.84
C TYR A 117 -2.48 -2.99 3.12
N GLU A 118 -2.77 -4.18 2.59
CA GLU A 118 -1.89 -5.34 2.67
C GLU A 118 -0.67 -5.14 1.77
N ASP A 119 0.52 -5.11 2.35
CA ASP A 119 1.77 -5.04 1.60
C ASP A 119 1.98 -6.34 0.79
N PRO A 120 1.91 -6.29 -0.56
CA PRO A 120 2.04 -7.48 -1.38
C PRO A 120 3.48 -8.03 -1.38
N ARG A 121 4.45 -7.23 -0.94
CA ARG A 121 5.87 -7.58 -1.02
C ARG A 121 6.20 -8.75 -0.10
N ILE A 122 7.20 -9.51 -0.52
CA ILE A 122 7.82 -10.53 0.30
C ILE A 122 8.95 -9.88 1.08
N LEU A 123 8.78 -9.80 2.40
CA LEU A 123 9.74 -9.17 3.30
C LEU A 123 10.48 -10.23 4.13
N LYS A 124 11.77 -10.00 4.41
CA LYS A 124 12.57 -10.76 5.38
C LYS A 124 12.41 -10.22 6.81
N GLY A 125 12.00 -8.95 6.92
CA GLY A 125 11.78 -8.23 8.17
C GLY A 125 11.13 -6.88 7.87
N PRO A 126 10.89 -6.03 8.88
CA PRO A 126 10.26 -4.73 8.70
C PRO A 126 10.95 -3.90 7.61
N GLY A 127 10.20 -3.56 6.55
CA GLY A 127 10.69 -2.79 5.39
C GLY A 127 11.82 -3.42 4.56
N LEU A 128 12.30 -4.62 4.90
CA LEU A 128 13.40 -5.28 4.20
C LEU A 128 12.87 -6.30 3.20
N VAL A 129 12.87 -5.94 1.92
CA VAL A 129 12.39 -6.80 0.83
C VAL A 129 13.31 -8.00 0.61
N ASP A 130 12.72 -9.19 0.52
CA ASP A 130 13.38 -10.40 0.06
C ASP A 130 13.54 -10.38 -1.45
N GLN A 131 14.58 -9.69 -1.95
CA GLN A 131 14.77 -9.44 -3.38
C GLN A 131 14.61 -10.67 -4.29
N PRO A 132 15.23 -11.84 -3.99
CA PRO A 132 14.98 -13.05 -4.80
C PRO A 132 13.52 -13.49 -4.79
N SER A 133 12.90 -13.60 -3.61
CA SER A 133 11.53 -14.12 -3.53
C SER A 133 10.51 -13.13 -4.10
N GLU A 134 10.73 -11.83 -3.91
CA GLU A 134 9.88 -10.78 -4.45
C GLU A 134 9.98 -10.67 -5.97
N SER A 135 11.19 -10.79 -6.53
CA SER A 135 11.35 -10.80 -7.99
C SER A 135 10.64 -11.99 -8.62
N TYR A 136 10.68 -13.17 -7.99
CA TYR A 136 9.92 -14.33 -8.46
C TYR A 136 8.40 -14.15 -8.29
N ARG A 137 7.94 -13.45 -7.25
CA ARG A 137 6.51 -13.12 -7.08
C ARG A 137 6.02 -12.22 -8.22
N ILE A 138 6.80 -11.18 -8.55
CA ILE A 138 6.48 -10.26 -9.65
C ILE A 138 6.51 -11.01 -10.99
N ASP A 139 7.57 -11.77 -11.27
CA ASP A 139 7.69 -12.55 -12.52
C ASP A 139 6.54 -13.56 -12.67
N LEU A 140 6.12 -14.20 -11.55
CA LEU A 140 4.97 -15.09 -11.54
C LEU A 140 3.66 -14.36 -11.85
N GLU A 141 3.45 -13.17 -11.29
CA GLU A 141 2.25 -12.36 -11.51
C GLU A 141 2.16 -11.83 -12.95
N GLU A 142 3.29 -11.40 -13.52
CA GLU A 142 3.34 -10.82 -14.87
C GLU A 142 3.34 -11.88 -15.97
N ASN A 143 4.06 -12.99 -15.78
CA ASN A 143 4.37 -13.96 -16.84
C ASN A 143 3.84 -15.37 -16.57
N GLY A 144 3.24 -15.63 -15.41
CA GLY A 144 2.78 -16.95 -15.01
C GLY A 144 3.93 -17.94 -14.83
N PHE A 145 3.64 -19.23 -14.95
CA PHE A 145 4.64 -20.28 -14.75
C PHE A 145 5.47 -20.55 -16.01
N ASN A 146 6.79 -20.55 -15.84
CA ASN A 146 7.74 -21.15 -16.78
C ASN A 146 8.78 -22.01 -16.02
N GLU A 147 9.45 -22.91 -16.75
CA GLU A 147 10.47 -23.83 -16.20
C GLU A 147 11.56 -23.13 -15.38
N LYS A 148 12.09 -22.02 -15.92
CA LYS A 148 13.18 -21.26 -15.27
C LYS A 148 12.70 -20.65 -13.95
N LEU A 149 11.54 -20.01 -13.95
CA LEU A 149 10.95 -19.41 -12.78
C LEU A 149 10.60 -20.48 -11.72
N MET A 150 10.07 -21.62 -12.14
CA MET A 150 9.79 -22.75 -11.24
C MET A 150 11.05 -23.22 -10.50
N ASN A 151 12.12 -23.46 -11.25
CA ASN A 151 13.40 -23.89 -10.70
C ASN A 151 13.94 -22.85 -9.71
N ASN A 152 13.85 -21.56 -10.06
CA ASN A 152 14.27 -20.47 -9.19
C ASN A 152 13.45 -20.39 -7.89
N ILE A 153 12.11 -20.52 -7.98
CA ILE A 153 11.21 -20.51 -6.83
C ILE A 153 11.50 -21.69 -5.87
N LEU A 154 11.75 -22.89 -6.42
CA LEU A 154 12.00 -24.09 -5.62
C LEU A 154 13.37 -24.05 -4.94
N LEU A 155 14.41 -23.62 -5.66
CA LEU A 155 15.79 -23.61 -5.16
C LEU A 155 16.09 -22.42 -4.25
N ASN A 156 15.67 -21.21 -4.65
CA ASN A 156 16.07 -19.95 -4.02
C ASN A 156 14.90 -19.17 -3.40
N GLY A 157 13.66 -19.54 -3.72
CA GLY A 157 12.47 -18.88 -3.19
C GLY A 157 12.18 -19.30 -1.75
N ASN A 158 11.79 -18.33 -0.93
CA ASN A 158 11.38 -18.60 0.44
C ASN A 158 10.00 -19.28 0.52
N LYS A 159 9.61 -19.69 1.73
CA LYS A 159 8.32 -20.32 1.98
C LYS A 159 7.12 -19.47 1.52
N LYS A 160 7.17 -18.14 1.62
CA LYS A 160 6.06 -17.24 1.24
C LYS A 160 5.82 -17.29 -0.28
N VAL A 161 6.86 -17.13 -1.10
CA VAL A 161 6.70 -17.19 -2.57
C VAL A 161 6.24 -18.57 -3.05
N GLN A 162 6.73 -19.65 -2.44
CA GLN A 162 6.26 -21.00 -2.80
C GLN A 162 4.78 -21.22 -2.43
N ASN A 163 4.29 -20.62 -1.34
CA ASN A 163 2.87 -20.67 -1.00
C ASN A 163 2.00 -19.81 -1.93
N ILE A 164 2.53 -18.66 -2.39
CA ILE A 164 1.87 -17.82 -3.40
C ILE A 164 1.77 -18.58 -4.72
N ALA A 165 2.84 -19.25 -5.14
CA ALA A 165 2.83 -20.11 -6.33
C ALA A 165 1.75 -21.20 -6.26
N LEU A 166 1.59 -21.86 -5.11
CA LEU A 166 0.52 -22.86 -4.90
C LEU A 166 -0.91 -22.29 -4.86
N LEU A 167 -1.08 -20.97 -4.94
CA LEU A 167 -2.38 -20.30 -5.09
C LEU A 167 -2.61 -19.73 -6.49
N HIS A 168 -1.61 -19.81 -7.37
CA HIS A 168 -1.67 -19.19 -8.68
C HIS A 168 -2.76 -19.83 -9.56
N PRO A 169 -3.53 -19.05 -10.35
CA PRO A 169 -4.60 -19.58 -11.20
C PRO A 169 -4.14 -20.66 -12.18
N ASP A 170 -2.95 -20.48 -12.75
CA ASP A 170 -2.36 -21.38 -13.76
C ASP A 170 -1.71 -22.64 -13.17
N LEU A 171 -1.89 -22.88 -11.87
CA LEU A 171 -1.36 -24.06 -11.21
C LEU A 171 -1.95 -25.34 -11.83
N ASN A 172 -1.07 -26.23 -12.28
CA ASN A 172 -1.43 -27.55 -12.81
C ASN A 172 -0.82 -28.68 -11.96
N ARG A 173 -1.25 -29.92 -12.24
CA ARG A 173 -0.85 -31.10 -11.47
C ARG A 173 0.67 -31.33 -11.44
N ASN A 174 1.35 -31.14 -12.57
CA ASN A 174 2.80 -31.33 -12.66
C ASN A 174 3.55 -30.33 -11.78
N ILE A 175 3.12 -29.07 -11.80
CA ILE A 175 3.68 -28.03 -10.94
C ILE A 175 3.50 -28.40 -9.46
N ILE A 176 2.30 -28.85 -9.07
CA ILE A 176 2.02 -29.23 -7.68
C ILE A 176 2.91 -30.40 -7.24
N LEU A 177 3.13 -31.39 -8.12
CA LEU A 177 4.04 -32.51 -7.83
C LEU A 177 5.46 -32.03 -7.57
N ARG A 178 5.97 -31.10 -8.39
CA ARG A 178 7.30 -30.51 -8.16
C ARG A 178 7.39 -29.82 -6.80
N PHE A 179 6.40 -29.03 -6.40
CA PHE A 179 6.37 -28.45 -5.05
C PHE A 179 6.27 -29.49 -3.93
N LYS A 180 5.60 -30.62 -4.16
CA LYS A 180 5.53 -31.72 -3.19
C LYS A 180 6.87 -32.42 -3.00
N GLU A 181 7.62 -32.61 -4.07
CA GLU A 181 8.83 -33.44 -4.11
C GLU A 181 10.11 -32.64 -3.89
N GLU A 182 10.19 -31.43 -4.45
CA GLU A 182 11.43 -30.64 -4.54
C GLU A 182 11.48 -29.49 -3.53
N SER A 183 10.36 -29.07 -2.94
CA SER A 183 10.37 -27.95 -1.99
C SER A 183 11.21 -28.29 -0.75
N PRO A 184 12.10 -27.40 -0.27
CA PRO A 184 12.85 -27.63 0.96
C PRO A 184 11.96 -27.44 2.22
N PHE A 185 10.72 -26.96 2.07
CA PHE A 185 9.84 -26.66 3.19
C PHE A 185 8.75 -27.71 3.36
N LEU A 186 8.85 -28.53 4.42
CA LEU A 186 7.87 -29.58 4.73
C LEU A 186 6.41 -29.10 4.76
N LYS A 187 6.15 -27.87 5.22
CA LYS A 187 4.80 -27.28 5.23
C LYS A 187 4.27 -27.01 3.81
N VAL A 188 5.13 -26.63 2.87
CA VAL A 188 4.78 -26.45 1.45
C VAL A 188 4.52 -27.81 0.81
N GLN A 189 5.39 -28.80 1.06
CA GLN A 189 5.19 -30.16 0.56
C GLN A 189 3.84 -30.75 1.00
N LYS A 190 3.49 -30.61 2.29
CA LYS A 190 2.20 -31.06 2.85
C LYS A 190 1.02 -30.35 2.19
N ARG A 191 1.12 -29.04 1.94
CA ARG A 191 0.09 -28.27 1.25
C ARG A 191 -0.08 -28.74 -0.21
N ALA A 192 1.02 -28.95 -0.92
CA ALA A 192 1.00 -29.48 -2.28
C ALA A 192 0.37 -30.88 -2.33
N ALA A 193 0.73 -31.77 -1.40
CA ALA A 193 0.12 -33.09 -1.27
C ALA A 193 -1.40 -33.01 -1.02
N HIS A 194 -1.85 -32.07 -0.19
CA HIS A 194 -3.27 -31.83 0.03
C HIS A 194 -3.97 -31.31 -1.25
N LEU A 195 -3.35 -30.39 -2.00
CA LEU A 195 -3.91 -29.89 -3.26
C LEU A 195 -4.11 -31.00 -4.30
N LEU A 196 -3.22 -31.99 -4.37
CA LEU A 196 -3.39 -33.16 -5.25
C LEU A 196 -4.60 -34.02 -4.90
N THR A 197 -5.17 -33.89 -3.70
CA THR A 197 -6.43 -34.57 -3.35
C THR A 197 -7.68 -33.85 -3.88
N ASN A 198 -7.55 -32.61 -4.35
CA ASN A 198 -8.65 -31.86 -4.95
C ASN A 198 -9.03 -32.48 -6.29
N LYS A 199 -10.33 -32.65 -6.55
CA LYS A 199 -10.88 -33.17 -7.82
C LYS A 199 -10.30 -32.46 -9.05
N LYS A 200 -10.04 -31.16 -8.99
CA LYS A 200 -9.44 -30.37 -10.08
C LYS A 200 -8.07 -30.91 -10.53
N TYR A 201 -7.32 -31.53 -9.61
CA TYR A 201 -5.94 -31.96 -9.82
C TYR A 201 -5.75 -33.48 -9.66
N LYS A 202 -6.86 -34.22 -9.48
CA LYS A 202 -6.84 -35.68 -9.53
C LYS A 202 -6.61 -36.15 -10.97
N LEU A 203 -6.00 -37.33 -11.08
CA LEU A 203 -5.88 -38.07 -12.34
C LEU A 203 -7.28 -38.40 -12.89
#